data_AF-A0A1Q7D6T0-F1
#
_entry.id   AF-A0A1Q7D6T0-F1
#
_cell.length_a   1.000
_cell.length_b   1.000
_cell.length_c   1.000
_cell.angle_alpha   90.00
_cell.angle_beta   90.00
_cell.angle_gamma   90.00
#
_symmetry.space_group_name_H-M   'P 1'
#
loop_
_entity.id
_entity.type
_entity.pdbx_description
1 polymer ?
#
loop_
_entity_poly.entity_id
_entity_poly.type
_entity_poly.pdbx_seq_one_letter_code
_entity_poly.pdbx_strand_id
1 'polypeptide(L)'
;MEESGPSMRSSPQSRNLGEMTIKVPAPFAGISDLGFTAQYRAQHFNEPQRDVAFLFEGPQPPMRRLTEVLQQLSETHSLTYAWTDPVMLSDEIVILAYRDRSVAGQRLADGARIADYVLNLVRPVVFTFLHDCAVIADLRLSEVIEMRVSAERKSVVEFALPLHDIVQPNGERLLWGVAG
;
A
#
# COMPACT_ATOMS: atom_id res chain seq x y z
N MET A 1 -58.44 14.43 -12.59
CA MET A 1 -57.44 14.86 -11.61
C MET A 1 -56.94 13.58 -10.96
N GLU A 2 -55.97 12.94 -11.60
CA GLU A 2 -55.31 11.72 -11.11
C GLU A 2 -53.85 12.10 -10.86
N GLU A 3 -53.43 12.11 -9.60
CA GLU A 3 -52.04 12.37 -9.22
C GLU A 3 -51.17 11.18 -9.63
N SER A 4 -50.30 11.44 -10.60
CA SER A 4 -49.19 10.58 -10.95
C SER A 4 -48.13 10.66 -9.85
N GLY A 5 -47.99 9.61 -9.04
CA GLY A 5 -46.88 9.49 -8.08
C GLY A 5 -45.55 9.29 -8.82
N PRO A 6 -44.49 10.05 -8.51
CA PRO A 6 -43.21 9.85 -9.17
C PRO A 6 -42.52 8.61 -8.64
N SER A 7 -42.16 7.72 -9.58
CA SER A 7 -41.34 6.54 -9.37
C SER A 7 -39.92 6.94 -8.95
N MET A 8 -39.61 6.87 -7.66
CA MET A 8 -38.22 6.89 -7.19
C MET A 8 -37.65 5.47 -7.25
N ARG A 9 -37.16 5.08 -8.43
CA ARG A 9 -36.11 4.06 -8.49
C ARG A 9 -34.84 4.68 -7.92
N SER A 10 -34.59 4.48 -6.64
CA SER A 10 -33.26 4.64 -6.07
C SER A 10 -32.37 3.59 -6.73
N SER A 11 -31.66 4.00 -7.79
CA SER A 11 -30.53 3.24 -8.30
C SER A 11 -29.57 3.04 -7.13
N PRO A 12 -29.14 1.81 -6.80
CA PRO A 12 -28.02 1.65 -5.91
C PRO A 12 -26.85 2.31 -6.63
N GLN A 13 -26.41 3.48 -6.15
CA GLN A 13 -25.14 4.03 -6.56
C GLN A 13 -24.12 2.92 -6.32
N SER A 14 -23.65 2.32 -7.41
CA SER A 14 -22.55 1.36 -7.37
C SER A 14 -21.40 2.09 -6.70
N ARG A 15 -21.22 1.84 -5.40
CA ARG A 15 -20.05 2.30 -4.68
C ARG A 15 -18.90 1.56 -5.35
N ASN A 16 -18.20 2.27 -6.22
CA ASN A 16 -17.01 1.82 -6.91
C ASN A 16 -15.84 2.59 -6.30
N LEU A 17 -14.80 1.88 -5.90
CA LEU A 17 -13.56 2.51 -5.52
C LEU A 17 -12.79 2.75 -6.83
N GLY A 18 -12.53 4.00 -7.16
CA GLY A 18 -11.74 4.38 -8.33
C GLY A 18 -10.28 3.95 -8.24
N GLU A 19 -9.53 4.12 -9.33
CA GLU A 19 -8.08 3.96 -9.29
C GLU A 19 -7.46 5.01 -8.35
N MET A 20 -6.54 4.56 -7.49
CA MET A 20 -5.83 5.40 -6.55
C MET A 20 -4.35 5.03 -6.54
N THR A 21 -3.48 6.04 -6.40
CA THR A 21 -2.04 5.83 -6.22
C THR A 21 -1.56 6.56 -4.97
N ILE A 22 -0.63 5.95 -4.23
CA ILE A 22 0.06 6.60 -3.12
C ILE A 22 1.55 6.58 -3.44
N LYS A 23 2.14 7.76 -3.64
CA LYS A 23 3.59 7.93 -3.86
C LYS A 23 4.28 8.25 -2.54
N VAL A 24 5.40 7.58 -2.28
CA VAL A 24 6.22 7.75 -1.09
C VAL A 24 7.65 8.01 -1.54
N PRO A 25 8.09 9.29 -1.62
CA PRO A 25 9.48 9.61 -1.92
C PRO A 25 10.38 9.33 -0.71
N ALA A 26 11.63 8.94 -0.95
CA ALA A 26 12.68 8.83 0.06
C ALA A 26 12.29 8.15 1.39
N PRO A 27 11.63 6.97 1.39
CA PRO A 27 11.18 6.33 2.62
C PRO A 27 12.32 5.74 3.45
N PHE A 28 13.50 5.53 2.86
CA PHE A 28 14.65 4.91 3.50
C PHE A 28 15.67 5.96 3.94
N ALA A 29 16.22 5.81 5.15
CA ALA A 29 17.18 6.75 5.68
C ALA A 29 18.45 6.81 4.82
N GLY A 30 18.95 8.02 4.57
CA GLY A 30 20.20 8.24 3.84
C GLY A 30 20.11 8.16 2.31
N ILE A 31 18.91 7.96 1.73
CA ILE A 31 18.70 7.83 0.28
C ILE A 31 17.51 8.68 -0.15
N SER A 32 17.76 9.75 -0.92
CA SER A 32 16.72 10.69 -1.34
C SER A 32 16.13 10.39 -2.73
N ASP A 33 16.84 9.62 -3.55
CA ASP A 33 16.51 9.32 -4.94
C ASP A 33 15.85 7.95 -5.14
N LEU A 34 15.56 7.23 -4.04
CA LEU A 34 14.79 5.99 -4.05
C LEU A 34 13.40 6.25 -3.46
N GLY A 35 12.36 5.82 -4.16
CA GLY A 35 10.97 5.91 -3.68
C GLY A 35 10.10 4.78 -4.20
N PHE A 36 8.84 4.78 -3.79
CA PHE A 36 7.87 3.83 -4.33
C PHE A 36 6.48 4.42 -4.53
N THR A 37 5.69 3.73 -5.37
CA THR A 37 4.29 4.03 -5.62
C THR A 37 3.45 2.78 -5.37
N ALA A 38 2.51 2.85 -4.44
CA ALA A 38 1.44 1.85 -4.30
C ALA A 38 0.28 2.18 -5.26
N GLN A 39 -0.16 1.20 -6.03
CA GLN A 39 -1.19 1.34 -7.07
C GLN A 39 -2.41 0.47 -6.73
N TYR A 40 -3.53 1.13 -6.47
CA TYR A 40 -4.83 0.51 -6.21
C TYR A 40 -5.65 0.56 -7.50
N ARG A 41 -6.07 -0.60 -7.97
CA ARG A 41 -6.93 -0.73 -9.15
C ARG A 41 -8.38 -0.44 -8.77
N ALA A 42 -9.14 0.07 -9.74
CA ALA A 42 -10.56 0.25 -9.57
C ALA A 42 -11.24 -1.11 -9.28
N GLN A 43 -12.14 -1.12 -8.30
CA GLN A 43 -12.88 -2.31 -7.89
C GLN A 43 -14.23 -1.95 -7.29
N HIS A 44 -15.18 -2.88 -7.37
CA HIS A 44 -16.46 -2.73 -6.69
C HIS A 44 -16.28 -2.92 -5.18
N PHE A 45 -17.04 -2.18 -4.35
CA PHE A 45 -16.90 -2.23 -2.89
C PHE A 45 -17.15 -3.61 -2.25
N ASN A 46 -17.82 -4.53 -2.95
CA ASN A 46 -18.11 -5.88 -2.46
C ASN A 46 -17.23 -6.96 -3.11
N GLU A 47 -16.21 -6.58 -3.89
CA GLU A 47 -15.20 -7.50 -4.40
C GLU A 47 -14.09 -7.71 -3.35
N PRO A 48 -13.47 -8.90 -3.28
CA PRO A 48 -12.22 -9.08 -2.56
C PRO A 48 -11.19 -8.01 -2.98
N GLN A 49 -10.39 -7.51 -2.04
CA GLN A 49 -9.32 -6.57 -2.37
C GLN A 49 -8.38 -7.19 -3.40
N ARG A 50 -8.19 -6.46 -4.50
CA ARG A 50 -7.21 -6.85 -5.52
C ARG A 50 -5.81 -6.61 -5.01
N ASP A 51 -4.87 -7.37 -5.57
CA ASP A 51 -3.44 -7.18 -5.33
C ASP A 51 -3.07 -5.70 -5.52
N VAL A 52 -2.39 -5.12 -4.53
CA VAL A 52 -1.90 -3.74 -4.59
C VAL A 52 -0.46 -3.77 -5.04
N ALA A 53 -0.19 -3.27 -6.24
CA ALA A 53 1.16 -3.27 -6.80
C ALA A 53 1.98 -2.13 -6.18
N PHE A 54 3.23 -2.42 -5.85
CA PHE A 54 4.23 -1.46 -5.43
C PHE A 54 5.30 -1.38 -6.52
N LEU A 55 5.50 -0.18 -7.05
CA LEU A 55 6.55 0.14 -8.02
C LEU A 55 7.65 0.93 -7.29
N PHE A 56 8.87 0.43 -7.30
CA PHE A 56 10.03 1.11 -6.72
C PHE A 56 10.91 1.65 -7.83
N GLU A 57 11.41 2.86 -7.64
CA GLU A 57 12.27 3.57 -8.59
C GLU A 57 13.43 4.18 -7.81
N GLY A 58 14.66 3.98 -8.29
CA GLY A 58 15.86 4.54 -7.67
C GLY A 58 17.15 4.10 -8.35
N PRO A 59 18.32 4.53 -7.85
CA PRO A 59 19.60 4.21 -8.46
C PRO A 59 19.97 2.72 -8.25
N GLN A 60 20.70 2.16 -9.21
CA GLN A 60 21.01 0.73 -9.24
C GLN A 60 21.60 0.15 -7.94
N PRO A 61 22.61 0.76 -7.28
CA PRO A 61 23.23 0.14 -6.11
C PRO A 61 22.27 -0.12 -4.92
N PRO A 62 21.49 0.85 -4.41
CA PRO A 62 20.48 0.57 -3.38
C PRO A 62 19.34 -0.32 -3.88
N MET A 63 18.96 -0.24 -5.16
CA MET A 63 17.89 -1.09 -5.73
C MET A 63 18.23 -2.58 -5.71
N ARG A 64 19.49 -2.96 -5.93
CA ARG A 64 19.94 -4.36 -5.79
C ARG A 64 19.76 -4.86 -4.36
N ARG A 65 20.18 -4.07 -3.37
CA ARG A 65 20.05 -4.41 -1.95
C ARG A 65 18.59 -4.40 -1.49
N LEU A 66 17.78 -3.49 -2.04
CA LEU A 66 16.35 -3.47 -1.79
C LEU A 66 15.70 -4.75 -2.28
N THR A 67 16.06 -5.22 -3.48
CA THR A 67 15.50 -6.46 -4.04
C THR A 67 15.78 -7.68 -3.15
N GLU A 68 16.98 -7.78 -2.57
CA GLU A 68 17.30 -8.83 -1.59
C GLU A 68 16.40 -8.76 -0.35
N VAL A 69 16.12 -7.55 0.13
CA VAL A 69 15.19 -7.35 1.26
C VAL A 69 13.76 -7.70 0.86
N LEU A 70 13.31 -7.28 -0.31
CA LEU A 70 11.97 -7.59 -0.79
C LEU A 70 11.77 -9.10 -0.96
N GLN A 71 12.80 -9.83 -1.38
CA GLN A 71 12.80 -11.29 -1.44
C GLN A 71 12.64 -11.91 -0.04
N GLN A 72 13.35 -11.37 0.95
CA GLN A 72 13.16 -11.80 2.35
C GLN A 72 11.73 -11.53 2.84
N LEU A 73 11.14 -10.38 2.48
CA LEU A 73 9.75 -10.05 2.84
C LEU A 73 8.74 -10.98 2.15
N SER A 74 8.94 -11.38 0.89
CA SER A 74 8.05 -12.34 0.21
C SER A 74 8.06 -13.73 0.84
N GLU A 75 9.15 -14.10 1.52
CA GLU A 75 9.28 -15.36 2.24
C GLU A 75 8.63 -15.33 3.64
N THR A 76 8.21 -14.16 4.12
CA THR A 76 7.50 -14.06 5.40
C THR A 76 6.06 -14.53 5.32
N HIS A 77 5.66 -15.26 6.35
CA HIS A 77 4.35 -15.90 6.44
C HIS A 77 3.46 -15.10 7.39
N SER A 78 2.66 -14.18 6.83
CA SER A 78 1.54 -13.56 7.54
C SER A 78 0.25 -14.35 7.31
N LEU A 79 -0.59 -14.41 8.33
CA LEU A 79 -1.92 -15.03 8.25
C LEU A 79 -2.93 -14.15 7.50
N THR A 80 -2.72 -12.84 7.49
CA THR A 80 -3.68 -11.86 6.98
C THR A 80 -3.29 -11.26 5.64
N TYR A 81 -2.04 -11.42 5.20
CA TYR A 81 -1.57 -10.97 3.89
C TYR A 81 -0.34 -11.73 3.41
N ALA A 82 0.10 -11.46 2.19
CA ALA A 82 1.40 -11.89 1.70
C ALA A 82 1.98 -10.88 0.71
N TRP A 83 3.31 -10.80 0.68
CA TRP A 83 4.06 -10.15 -0.38
C TRP A 83 4.36 -11.15 -1.50
N THR A 84 4.24 -10.73 -2.75
CA THR A 84 4.69 -11.56 -3.88
C THR A 84 6.19 -11.49 -4.04
N ASP A 85 6.78 -12.47 -4.72
CA ASP A 85 8.17 -12.40 -5.16
C ASP A 85 8.41 -11.09 -5.95
N PRO A 86 9.51 -10.36 -5.66
CA PRO A 86 9.86 -9.17 -6.39
C PRO A 86 10.26 -9.48 -7.84
N VAL A 87 9.80 -8.65 -8.77
CA VAL A 87 10.11 -8.74 -10.20
C VAL A 87 10.91 -7.52 -10.61
N MET A 88 12.16 -7.73 -11.00
CA MET A 88 13.02 -6.70 -11.59
C MET A 88 12.57 -6.41 -13.03
N LEU A 89 12.21 -5.17 -13.31
CA LEU A 89 11.94 -4.71 -14.69
C LEU A 89 13.20 -4.14 -15.34
N SER A 90 14.04 -3.49 -14.54
CA SER A 90 15.37 -2.99 -14.89
C SER A 90 16.21 -2.89 -13.63
N ASP A 91 17.49 -2.54 -13.77
CA ASP A 91 18.38 -2.27 -12.63
C ASP A 91 17.90 -1.13 -11.70
N GLU A 92 16.97 -0.31 -12.16
CA GLU A 92 16.47 0.89 -11.47
C GLU A 92 14.99 0.75 -11.06
N ILE A 93 14.32 -0.34 -11.47
CA ILE A 93 12.88 -0.54 -11.27
C ILE A 93 12.58 -1.97 -10.82
N VAL A 94 11.97 -2.10 -9.64
CA VAL A 94 11.43 -3.38 -9.11
C VAL A 94 9.95 -3.24 -8.78
N ILE A 95 9.20 -4.32 -8.99
CA ILE A 95 7.79 -4.41 -8.63
C ILE A 95 7.58 -5.56 -7.64
N LEU A 96 6.75 -5.37 -6.63
CA LEU A 96 6.08 -6.46 -5.92
C LEU A 96 4.60 -6.13 -5.72
N ALA A 97 3.82 -7.07 -5.22
CA ALA A 97 2.44 -6.83 -4.84
C ALA A 97 2.12 -7.31 -3.44
N TYR A 98 1.22 -6.59 -2.79
CA TYR A 98 0.54 -7.01 -1.59
C TYR A 98 -0.70 -7.81 -1.95
N ARG A 99 -0.90 -8.96 -1.30
CA ARG A 99 -2.09 -9.78 -1.40
C ARG A 99 -2.82 -9.83 -0.07
N ASP A 100 -4.05 -9.33 -0.03
CA ASP A 100 -4.90 -9.49 1.15
C ASP A 100 -5.34 -10.96 1.29
N ARG A 101 -5.13 -11.53 2.48
CA ARG A 101 -5.56 -12.89 2.85
C ARG A 101 -6.52 -12.89 4.03
N SER A 102 -6.88 -11.73 4.56
CA SER A 102 -7.69 -11.58 5.77
C SER A 102 -9.09 -12.20 5.66
N VAL A 103 -9.63 -12.32 4.44
CA VAL A 103 -10.97 -12.84 4.16
C VAL A 103 -10.96 -14.28 3.60
N ALA A 104 -9.79 -14.91 3.48
CA ALA A 104 -9.68 -16.26 2.91
C ALA A 104 -10.46 -17.29 3.76
N GLY A 105 -11.55 -17.84 3.20
CA GLY A 105 -12.34 -18.91 3.81
C GLY A 105 -13.66 -18.49 4.49
N GLN A 106 -14.02 -17.20 4.51
CA GLN A 106 -15.29 -16.74 5.08
C GLN A 106 -16.23 -16.25 3.97
N ARG A 107 -17.41 -16.90 3.84
CA ARG A 107 -18.46 -16.42 2.94
C ARG A 107 -18.92 -15.05 3.42
N LEU A 108 -18.87 -14.07 2.52
CA LEU A 108 -19.28 -12.65 2.67
C LEU A 108 -20.80 -12.52 2.95
N ALA A 109 -21.30 -13.09 4.04
CA ALA A 109 -22.71 -13.03 4.44
C ALA A 109 -23.02 -11.92 5.45
N ASP A 110 -22.01 -11.31 6.08
CA ASP A 110 -22.21 -10.37 7.17
C ASP A 110 -21.88 -8.94 6.72
N GLY A 111 -22.92 -8.17 6.32
CA GLY A 111 -22.80 -6.76 5.91
C GLY A 111 -22.16 -5.83 6.96
N ALA A 112 -22.10 -6.25 8.22
CA ALA A 112 -21.37 -5.55 9.28
C ALA A 112 -19.83 -5.62 9.11
N ARG A 113 -19.30 -6.76 8.63
CA ARG A 113 -17.86 -6.92 8.39
C ARG A 113 -17.38 -6.18 7.15
N ILE A 114 -18.26 -5.98 6.17
CA ILE A 114 -17.98 -5.18 4.98
C ILE A 114 -17.80 -3.71 5.37
N ALA A 115 -18.58 -3.18 6.31
CA ALA A 115 -18.41 -1.82 6.80
C ALA A 115 -17.06 -1.65 7.54
N ASP A 116 -16.69 -2.59 8.41
CA ASP A 116 -15.38 -2.57 9.08
C ASP A 116 -14.22 -2.79 8.10
N TYR A 117 -14.38 -3.61 7.06
CA TYR A 117 -13.39 -3.79 5.99
C TYR A 117 -13.22 -2.51 5.15
N VAL A 118 -14.33 -1.84 4.81
CA VAL A 118 -14.36 -0.57 4.10
C VAL A 118 -13.77 0.57 4.94
N LEU A 119 -13.93 0.53 6.26
CA LEU A 119 -13.29 1.45 7.19
C LEU A 119 -11.83 1.05 7.51
N ASN A 120 -11.45 -0.21 7.36
CA ASN A 120 -10.07 -0.70 7.53
C ASN A 120 -9.20 -0.59 6.26
N LEU A 121 -9.80 -0.28 5.09
CA LEU A 121 -9.08 0.27 3.92
C LEU A 121 -8.30 1.56 4.26
N VAL A 122 -8.52 2.13 5.45
CA VAL A 122 -7.87 3.31 5.99
C VAL A 122 -6.49 3.02 6.60
N ARG A 123 -6.03 1.76 6.73
CA ARG A 123 -4.59 1.50 6.90
C ARG A 123 -3.99 1.31 5.51
N PRO A 124 -3.32 2.32 4.92
CA PRO A 124 -2.75 2.16 3.60
C PRO A 124 -1.77 0.99 3.65
N VAL A 125 -1.80 0.11 2.66
CA VAL A 125 -0.84 -1.01 2.54
C VAL A 125 0.61 -0.51 2.62
N VAL A 126 0.84 0.76 2.30
CA VAL A 126 2.07 1.51 2.54
C VAL A 126 2.57 1.37 3.98
N PHE A 127 1.72 1.48 4.98
CA PHE A 127 2.11 1.35 6.39
C PHE A 127 2.51 -0.08 6.74
N THR A 128 1.79 -1.08 6.20
CA THR A 128 2.19 -2.48 6.34
C THR A 128 3.56 -2.72 5.70
N PHE A 129 3.80 -2.16 4.51
CA PHE A 129 5.10 -2.25 3.85
C PHE A 129 6.23 -1.62 4.66
N LEU A 130 6.02 -0.39 5.15
CA LEU A 130 7.01 0.32 5.98
C LEU A 130 7.25 -0.43 7.30
N HIS A 131 6.19 -0.92 7.93
CA HIS A 131 6.29 -1.74 9.12
C HIS A 131 7.17 -2.98 8.87
N ASP A 132 6.91 -3.71 7.78
CA ASP A 132 7.67 -4.92 7.47
C ASP A 132 9.13 -4.61 7.13
N CYS A 133 9.39 -3.51 6.42
CA CYS A 133 10.76 -3.03 6.19
C CYS A 133 11.49 -2.78 7.51
N ALA A 134 10.89 -2.07 8.45
CA ALA A 134 11.52 -1.73 9.72
C ALA A 134 11.62 -2.92 10.69
N VAL A 135 10.54 -3.67 10.88
CA VAL A 135 10.42 -4.67 11.94
C VAL A 135 10.94 -6.04 11.50
N ILE A 136 10.77 -6.40 10.23
CA ILE A 136 11.17 -7.73 9.72
C ILE A 136 12.55 -7.65 9.09
N ALA A 137 12.81 -6.64 8.27
CA ALA A 137 14.08 -6.49 7.56
C ALA A 137 15.10 -5.58 8.27
N ASP A 138 14.73 -5.01 9.43
CA ASP A 138 15.55 -4.09 10.23
C ASP A 138 16.00 -2.85 9.43
N LEU A 139 15.28 -2.49 8.36
CA LEU A 139 15.64 -1.34 7.54
C LEU A 139 15.31 -0.03 8.27
N ARG A 140 16.31 0.83 8.35
CA ARG A 140 16.14 2.18 8.89
C ARG A 140 15.38 3.05 7.90
N LEU A 141 14.18 3.47 8.32
CA LEU A 141 13.33 4.37 7.58
C LEU A 141 13.63 5.83 7.92
N SER A 142 13.25 6.73 7.02
CA SER A 142 13.30 8.17 7.24
C SER A 142 12.44 8.58 8.44
N GLU A 143 12.92 9.54 9.24
CA GLU A 143 12.22 10.02 10.46
C GLU A 143 10.86 10.68 10.15
N VAL A 144 10.68 11.16 8.92
CA VAL A 144 9.43 11.68 8.38
C VAL A 144 9.14 10.96 7.07
N ILE A 145 7.92 10.45 6.94
CA ILE A 145 7.43 9.80 5.72
C ILE A 145 6.48 10.76 5.03
N GLU A 146 6.90 11.21 3.84
CA GLU A 146 6.06 11.99 2.95
C GLU A 146 5.22 11.06 2.06
N MET A 147 3.96 11.42 1.83
CA MET A 147 3.05 10.66 0.97
C MET A 147 2.21 11.60 0.11
N ARG A 148 2.04 11.24 -1.16
CA ARG A 148 1.12 11.90 -2.08
C ARG A 148 0.06 10.91 -2.54
N VAL A 149 -1.18 11.13 -2.17
CA VAL A 149 -2.33 10.31 -2.56
C VAL A 149 -3.00 10.95 -3.76
N SER A 150 -3.24 10.20 -4.82
CA SER A 150 -3.96 10.65 -6.02
C SER A 150 -5.10 9.69 -6.34
N ALA A 151 -6.32 10.20 -6.54
CA ALA A 151 -7.49 9.40 -6.94
C ALA A 151 -8.15 9.96 -8.20
N GLU A 152 -8.57 9.08 -9.11
CA GLU A 152 -9.33 9.38 -10.35
C GLU A 152 -8.86 10.64 -11.10
N ARG A 153 -7.52 10.83 -11.15
CA ARG A 153 -6.81 11.93 -11.84
C ARG A 153 -7.14 13.36 -11.38
N LYS A 154 -7.81 13.57 -10.24
CA LYS A 154 -8.28 14.93 -9.86
C LYS A 154 -7.94 15.39 -8.45
N SER A 155 -7.90 14.50 -7.47
CA SER A 155 -7.60 14.89 -6.08
C SER A 155 -6.22 14.41 -5.68
N VAL A 156 -5.29 15.35 -5.45
CA VAL A 156 -3.99 15.08 -4.83
C VAL A 156 -4.04 15.58 -3.40
N VAL A 157 -3.73 14.72 -2.44
CA VAL A 157 -3.54 15.10 -1.04
C VAL A 157 -2.12 14.73 -0.64
N GLU A 158 -1.41 15.68 -0.04
CA GLU A 158 -0.06 15.48 0.45
C GLU A 158 -0.06 15.42 1.99
N PHE A 159 0.70 14.48 2.52
CA PHE A 159 0.86 14.27 3.95
C PHE A 159 2.34 14.10 4.28
N ALA A 160 2.76 14.60 5.43
CA ALA A 160 4.04 14.28 6.04
C ALA A 160 3.75 13.79 7.45
N LEU A 161 4.13 12.55 7.74
CA LEU A 161 3.89 11.93 9.04
C LEU A 161 5.23 11.63 9.69
N PRO A 162 5.42 11.98 10.98
CA PRO A 162 6.51 11.43 11.77
C PRO A 162 6.49 9.90 11.74
N LEU A 163 7.65 9.27 11.64
CA LEU A 163 7.73 7.81 11.54
C LEU A 163 7.07 7.10 12.72
N HIS A 164 7.14 7.69 13.92
CA HIS A 164 6.52 7.13 15.12
C HIS A 164 5.00 6.98 15.05
N ASP A 165 4.33 7.74 14.17
CA ASP A 165 2.88 7.60 13.92
C ASP A 165 2.56 6.44 12.96
N ILE A 166 3.59 5.89 12.29
CA ILE A 166 3.47 4.79 11.31
C ILE A 166 3.98 3.48 11.90
N VAL A 167 5.21 3.48 12.44
CA VAL A 167 5.89 2.28 12.95
C VAL A 167 6.80 2.62 14.13
N GLN A 168 6.75 1.77 15.15
CA GLN A 168 7.76 1.70 16.21
C GLN A 168 7.97 0.22 16.61
N PRO A 169 9.23 -0.24 16.77
CA PRO A 169 10.49 0.51 16.59
C PRO A 169 10.87 0.71 15.10
N ASN A 170 11.76 1.67 14.83
CA ASN A 170 12.44 1.78 13.52
C ASN A 170 13.56 0.73 13.43
N GLY A 171 14.00 0.41 12.22
CA GLY A 171 15.18 -0.44 12.00
C GLY A 171 16.48 0.34 12.16
N GLU A 172 17.58 -0.38 12.32
CA GLU A 172 18.92 0.22 12.47
C GLU A 172 19.77 0.10 11.19
N ARG A 173 19.44 -0.83 10.30
CA ARG A 173 20.22 -1.11 9.10
C ARG A 173 19.89 -0.12 7.98
N LEU A 174 20.87 0.68 7.58
CA LEU A 174 20.75 1.47 6.36
C LEU A 174 20.66 0.58 5.13
N LEU A 175 19.75 0.95 4.21
CA LEU A 175 19.63 0.30 2.91
C LEU A 175 20.90 0.52 2.09
N TRP A 176 21.48 1.71 2.15
CA TRP A 176 22.71 2.08 1.42
C TRP A 176 23.48 3.19 2.15
N GLY A 177 24.77 3.29 1.87
CA GLY A 177 25.67 4.21 2.56
C GLY A 177 26.26 3.65 3.86
N VAL A 178 27.17 4.42 4.46
CA VAL A 178 27.76 4.14 5.78
C VAL A 178 26.87 4.77 6.84
N ALA A 179 26.58 4.03 7.92
CA ALA A 179 25.99 4.63 9.11
C ALA A 179 26.96 5.71 9.59
N GLY A 180 26.53 6.98 9.49
CA GLY A 180 27.31 8.13 9.93
C GLY A 180 27.52 8.10 11.43
#